data_AF-A0A6J1QW17-F1
#
_entry.id   AF-A0A6J1QW17-F1
#
_cell.length_a   1.000
_cell.length_b   1.000
_cell.length_c   1.000
_cell.angle_alpha   90.00
_cell.angle_beta   90.00
_cell.angle_gamma   90.00
#
_symmetry.space_group_name_H-M   'P 1'
#
loop_
_entity.id
_entity.type
_entity.pdbx_description
1 polymer ?
#
loop_
_entity_poly.entity_id
_entity_poly.type
_entity_poly.pdbx_seq_one_letter_code
_entity_poly.pdbx_strand_id
1 'polypeptide(L)'
;MGGSSSELEKPVNISEQTELPNGSMVTDVTVPPAFVTEDHFIANWFLWKDKFLAYLKKIDKAEDKKQLWGIMLLNRMGPVGQEIHRTFPFYDKNAQEDINVLIKKFDIYCMYRNEKRGCKDINRYTSDLIFIAVTWNHVDPTGIVKEKIIQDISTQRFTGNAALLIESKGEKLISYLQSLSLNEIILYWKLCEDLIA
;
A
#
# COMPACT_ATOMS: atom_id res chain seq x y z
N MET A 1 -0.73 -42.90 -75.81
CA MET A 1 -0.10 -43.10 -74.48
C MET A 1 0.20 -41.72 -73.92
N GLY A 2 -0.21 -41.46 -72.67
CA GLY A 2 -0.13 -40.16 -71.99
C GLY A 2 1.30 -39.64 -71.89
N GLY A 3 1.56 -38.36 -71.63
CA GLY A 3 1.06 -37.43 -70.61
C GLY A 3 2.32 -36.69 -70.13
N SER A 4 2.36 -35.55 -69.46
CA SER A 4 1.38 -34.58 -68.99
C SER A 4 2.17 -33.27 -68.82
N SER A 5 1.51 -32.13 -69.03
CA SER A 5 2.06 -30.78 -68.86
C SER A 5 2.08 -30.38 -67.37
N SER A 6 3.07 -29.60 -66.94
CA SER A 6 2.89 -28.60 -65.86
C SER A 6 3.95 -27.51 -65.98
N GLU A 7 3.44 -26.27 -65.99
CA GLU A 7 4.08 -25.03 -66.39
C GLU A 7 4.92 -24.39 -65.28
N LEU A 8 5.93 -23.63 -65.73
CA LEU A 8 6.61 -22.55 -65.00
C LEU A 8 5.61 -21.45 -64.62
N GLU A 9 5.85 -20.74 -63.51
CA GLU A 9 6.04 -19.28 -63.53
C GLU A 9 6.48 -18.72 -62.16
N LYS A 10 7.49 -17.84 -62.21
CA LYS A 10 7.77 -16.78 -61.22
C LYS A 10 7.27 -15.45 -61.82
N PRO A 11 6.98 -14.42 -61.01
CA PRO A 11 7.91 -13.29 -61.03
C PRO A 11 8.08 -12.54 -59.68
N VAL A 12 9.08 -11.65 -59.68
CA VAL A 12 9.55 -10.74 -58.62
C VAL A 12 9.32 -9.27 -59.05
N ASN A 13 8.89 -8.38 -58.13
CA ASN A 13 9.32 -6.97 -57.91
C ASN A 13 8.35 -6.28 -56.91
N ILE A 14 8.74 -5.74 -55.73
CA ILE A 14 9.38 -4.41 -55.42
C ILE A 14 8.60 -3.26 -56.08
N SER A 15 8.06 -2.19 -55.45
CA SER A 15 8.24 -1.41 -54.20
C SER A 15 6.90 -0.66 -53.94
N GLU A 16 6.55 -0.21 -52.73
CA GLU A 16 6.80 1.18 -52.26
C GLU A 16 6.42 1.33 -50.79
N GLN A 17 7.27 2.03 -50.04
CA GLN A 17 6.98 2.57 -48.72
C GLN A 17 5.97 3.72 -48.83
N THR A 18 5.01 3.75 -47.92
CA THR A 18 4.38 5.00 -47.50
C THR A 18 4.25 4.94 -45.99
N GLU A 19 5.18 5.60 -45.29
CA GLU A 19 4.98 5.99 -43.90
C GLU A 19 3.87 7.02 -43.83
N LEU A 20 2.94 6.85 -42.89
CA LEU A 20 2.33 7.97 -42.18
C LEU A 20 2.10 7.54 -40.71
N PRO A 21 2.41 8.42 -39.73
CA PRO A 21 2.57 8.06 -38.34
C PRO A 21 1.22 8.18 -37.63
N ASN A 22 0.61 7.06 -37.27
CA ASN A 22 -0.44 7.10 -36.28
C ASN A 22 0.17 6.83 -34.91
N GLY A 23 0.44 7.95 -34.22
CA GLY A 23 0.70 7.99 -32.79
C GLY A 23 -0.40 7.23 -32.07
N SER A 24 -0.06 6.01 -31.67
CA SER A 24 -0.78 5.28 -30.65
C SER A 24 0.25 5.02 -29.56
N MET A 25 0.41 6.00 -28.66
CA MET A 25 0.86 5.69 -27.31
C MET A 25 -0.22 4.81 -26.69
N VAL A 26 -0.24 3.53 -27.06
CA VAL A 26 -0.83 2.50 -26.23
C VAL A 26 0.12 2.41 -25.04
N THR A 27 -0.13 3.20 -24.00
CA THR A 27 0.34 2.85 -22.67
C THR A 27 -0.36 1.53 -22.33
N ASP A 28 0.28 0.43 -22.71
CA ASP A 28 -0.14 -0.89 -22.31
C ASP A 28 0.06 -0.96 -20.80
N VAL A 29 -0.99 -0.57 -20.06
CA VAL A 29 -1.02 -0.70 -18.60
C VAL A 29 -1.08 -2.18 -18.32
N THR A 30 0.09 -2.80 -18.28
CA THR A 30 0.29 -4.20 -17.98
C THR A 30 -0.17 -4.45 -16.55
N VAL A 31 -0.92 -5.53 -16.37
CA VAL A 31 -1.33 -6.00 -15.06
C VAL A 31 -0.07 -6.24 -14.20
N PRO A 32 0.05 -5.66 -12.99
CA PRO A 32 1.22 -5.86 -12.17
C PRO A 32 1.40 -7.35 -11.80
N PRO A 33 2.62 -7.91 -11.90
CA PRO A 33 2.86 -9.29 -11.48
C PRO A 33 2.72 -9.42 -9.96
N ALA A 34 2.38 -10.62 -9.49
CA ALA A 34 2.33 -10.91 -8.07
C ALA A 34 3.73 -10.84 -7.43
N PHE A 35 3.79 -10.59 -6.11
CA PHE A 35 5.05 -10.56 -5.39
C PHE A 35 5.55 -11.99 -5.10
N VAL A 36 6.85 -12.20 -5.30
CA VAL A 36 7.49 -13.51 -5.11
C VAL A 36 8.04 -13.67 -3.69
N THR A 37 8.57 -12.59 -3.11
CA THR A 37 9.14 -12.58 -1.75
C THR A 37 8.74 -11.31 -0.99
N GLU A 38 8.84 -11.35 0.34
CA GLU A 38 8.61 -10.19 1.22
C GLU A 38 9.59 -9.05 0.95
N ASP A 39 10.87 -9.34 0.72
CA ASP A 39 11.87 -8.31 0.37
C ASP A 39 11.56 -7.65 -0.98
N HIS A 40 11.14 -8.45 -1.98
CA HIS A 40 10.68 -7.91 -3.26
C HIS A 40 9.42 -7.05 -3.08
N PHE A 41 8.52 -7.43 -2.17
CA PHE A 41 7.34 -6.64 -1.80
C PHE A 41 7.76 -5.27 -1.26
N ILE A 42 8.59 -5.23 -0.22
CA ILE A 42 9.00 -4.00 0.44
C ILE A 42 9.73 -3.06 -0.52
N ALA A 43 10.67 -3.59 -1.32
CA ALA A 43 11.47 -2.79 -2.24
C ALA A 43 10.65 -2.17 -3.39
N ASN A 44 9.58 -2.84 -3.82
CA ASN A 44 8.83 -2.44 -5.02
C ASN A 44 7.41 -1.93 -4.72
N TRP A 45 6.99 -1.90 -3.46
CA TRP A 45 5.61 -1.63 -3.06
C TRP A 45 5.04 -0.36 -3.70
N PHE A 46 5.73 0.78 -3.57
CA PHE A 46 5.22 2.07 -4.08
C PHE A 46 5.07 2.08 -5.60
N LEU A 47 6.08 1.59 -6.32
CA LEU A 47 6.01 1.49 -7.78
C LEU A 47 4.90 0.52 -8.23
N TRP A 48 4.77 -0.61 -7.53
CA TRP A 48 3.74 -1.60 -7.82
C TRP A 48 2.35 -1.06 -7.54
N LYS A 49 2.17 -0.35 -6.42
CA LYS A 49 0.93 0.32 -6.02
C LYS A 49 0.49 1.30 -7.10
N ASP A 50 1.38 2.15 -7.59
CA ASP A 50 1.04 3.13 -8.63
C ASP A 50 0.60 2.44 -9.92
N LYS A 51 1.30 1.39 -10.35
CA LYS A 51 0.91 0.57 -11.52
C LYS A 51 -0.45 -0.10 -11.30
N PHE A 52 -0.71 -0.61 -10.10
CA PHE A 52 -1.97 -1.25 -9.75
C PHE A 52 -3.14 -0.26 -9.76
N LEU A 53 -2.97 0.92 -9.16
CA LEU A 53 -4.00 1.97 -9.17
C LEU A 53 -4.28 2.48 -10.59
N ALA A 54 -3.25 2.63 -11.42
CA ALA A 54 -3.41 2.96 -12.84
C ALA A 54 -4.18 1.86 -13.60
N TYR A 55 -3.88 0.59 -13.33
CA TYR A 55 -4.61 -0.55 -13.88
C TYR A 55 -6.09 -0.54 -13.47
N LEU A 56 -6.39 -0.31 -12.18
CA LEU A 56 -7.76 -0.23 -11.68
C LEU A 56 -8.56 0.89 -12.37
N LYS A 57 -7.99 2.10 -12.46
CA LYS A 57 -8.63 3.23 -13.16
C LYS A 57 -8.87 2.98 -14.65
N LYS A 58 -8.11 2.08 -15.27
CA LYS A 58 -8.33 1.68 -16.67
C LYS A 58 -9.50 0.72 -16.80
N ILE A 59 -9.63 -0.26 -15.90
CA ILE A 59 -10.69 -1.29 -15.97
C ILE A 59 -12.01 -0.86 -15.33
N ASP A 60 -11.97 0.13 -14.45
CA ASP A 60 -13.12 0.68 -13.72
C ASP A 60 -13.04 2.21 -13.68
N LYS A 61 -13.14 2.83 -14.87
CA LYS A 61 -12.93 4.28 -15.07
C LYS A 61 -13.91 5.15 -14.29
N ALA A 62 -15.14 4.68 -14.12
CA ALA A 62 -16.18 5.38 -13.35
C ALA A 62 -16.09 5.13 -11.84
N GLU A 63 -15.19 4.23 -11.40
CA GLU A 63 -15.07 3.77 -10.01
C GLU A 63 -16.37 3.13 -9.46
N ASP A 64 -17.24 2.61 -10.32
CA ASP A 64 -18.53 2.00 -9.95
C ASP A 64 -18.35 0.71 -9.12
N LYS A 65 -17.16 0.11 -9.20
CA LYS A 65 -16.80 -1.14 -8.51
C LYS A 65 -15.72 -0.93 -7.47
N LYS A 66 -15.53 0.30 -6.97
CA LYS A 66 -14.49 0.65 -6.00
C LYS A 66 -14.49 -0.21 -4.73
N GLN A 67 -15.66 -0.63 -4.28
CA GLN A 67 -15.84 -1.56 -3.16
C GLN A 67 -15.14 -2.92 -3.38
N LEU A 68 -14.93 -3.34 -4.63
CA LEU A 68 -14.21 -4.58 -4.95
C LEU A 68 -12.71 -4.38 -5.09
N TRP A 69 -12.21 -3.14 -5.11
CA TRP A 69 -10.81 -2.85 -5.38
C TRP A 69 -9.88 -3.40 -4.31
N GLY A 70 -10.30 -3.43 -3.03
CA GLY A 70 -9.49 -4.02 -1.96
C GLY A 70 -9.35 -5.53 -2.11
N ILE A 71 -10.43 -6.24 -2.46
CA ILE A 71 -10.36 -7.68 -2.78
C ILE A 71 -9.45 -7.91 -3.99
N MET A 72 -9.56 -7.07 -5.03
CA MET A 72 -8.68 -7.15 -6.20
C MET A 72 -7.21 -6.91 -5.84
N LEU A 73 -6.92 -5.97 -4.94
CA LEU A 73 -5.57 -5.69 -4.44
C LEU A 73 -4.98 -6.95 -3.81
N LEU A 74 -5.69 -7.52 -2.83
CA LEU A 74 -5.24 -8.70 -2.09
C LEU A 74 -5.07 -9.93 -2.99
N ASN A 75 -5.95 -10.13 -3.97
CA ASN A 75 -5.81 -11.21 -4.95
C ASN A 75 -4.62 -10.98 -5.90
N ARG A 76 -4.34 -9.72 -6.26
CA ARG A 76 -3.28 -9.38 -7.22
C ARG A 76 -1.89 -9.49 -6.61
N MET A 77 -1.73 -9.22 -5.33
CA MET A 77 -0.44 -9.30 -4.63
C MET A 77 0.10 -10.74 -4.52
N GLY A 78 -0.79 -11.74 -4.53
CA GLY A 78 -0.43 -13.14 -4.32
C GLY A 78 -0.22 -13.52 -2.85
N PRO A 79 0.32 -14.73 -2.58
CA PRO A 79 0.45 -15.28 -1.23
C PRO A 79 1.22 -14.39 -0.25
N VAL A 80 2.30 -13.75 -0.70
CA VAL A 80 3.12 -12.84 0.13
C VAL A 80 2.28 -11.67 0.65
N GLY A 81 1.50 -11.02 -0.21
CA GLY A 81 0.64 -9.90 0.21
C GLY A 81 -0.45 -10.35 1.18
N GLN A 82 -1.00 -11.55 0.99
CA GLN A 82 -1.99 -12.14 1.89
C GLN A 82 -1.40 -12.47 3.27
N GLU A 83 -0.16 -12.96 3.32
CA GLU A 83 0.55 -13.21 4.58
C GLU A 83 0.79 -11.91 5.34
N ILE A 84 1.27 -10.87 4.66
CA ILE A 84 1.45 -9.53 5.25
C ILE A 84 0.11 -8.98 5.75
N HIS A 85 -0.94 -9.07 4.95
CA HIS A 85 -2.29 -8.60 5.30
C HIS A 85 -2.81 -9.23 6.61
N ARG A 86 -2.54 -10.52 6.85
CA ARG A 86 -2.96 -11.20 8.09
C ARG A 86 -2.28 -10.64 9.35
N THR A 87 -1.18 -9.92 9.22
CA THR A 87 -0.49 -9.28 10.36
C THR A 87 -1.11 -7.95 10.77
N PHE A 88 -2.00 -7.40 9.94
CA PHE A 88 -2.51 -6.06 10.14
C PHE A 88 -3.57 -5.98 11.25
N PRO A 89 -3.44 -5.05 12.21
CA PRO A 89 -4.52 -4.77 13.14
C PRO A 89 -5.62 -3.99 12.40
N PHE A 90 -6.86 -4.47 12.50
CA PHE A 90 -8.04 -3.77 11.99
C PHE A 90 -8.96 -3.36 13.15
N TYR A 91 -9.27 -2.08 13.21
CA TYR A 91 -10.13 -1.51 14.24
C TYR A 91 -11.62 -1.62 13.90
N ASP A 92 -11.94 -1.60 12.61
CA ASP A 92 -13.27 -1.86 12.05
C ASP A 92 -13.19 -3.10 11.17
N LYS A 93 -14.10 -4.05 11.38
CA LYS A 93 -14.20 -5.28 10.59
C LYS A 93 -14.59 -4.98 9.14
N ASN A 94 -15.36 -3.91 8.91
CA ASN A 94 -15.78 -3.50 7.57
C ASN A 94 -14.62 -2.87 6.77
N ALA A 95 -13.53 -2.49 7.44
CA ALA A 95 -12.39 -1.84 6.81
C ALA A 95 -11.34 -2.81 6.25
N GLN A 96 -11.53 -4.13 6.40
CA GLN A 96 -10.59 -5.16 5.94
C GLN A 96 -10.47 -5.24 4.42
N GLU A 97 -11.51 -4.81 3.70
CA GLU A 97 -11.55 -4.83 2.23
C GLU A 97 -11.60 -3.41 1.65
N ASP A 98 -11.54 -2.37 2.48
CA ASP A 98 -11.45 -0.99 2.00
C ASP A 98 -10.06 -0.73 1.39
N ILE A 99 -10.04 -0.36 0.11
CA ILE A 99 -8.80 -0.16 -0.64
C ILE A 99 -7.90 0.92 -0.01
N ASN A 100 -8.48 2.01 0.49
CA ASN A 100 -7.68 3.11 1.05
C ASN A 100 -7.08 2.70 2.40
N VAL A 101 -7.85 1.96 3.21
CA VAL A 101 -7.36 1.41 4.48
C VAL A 101 -6.24 0.40 4.22
N LEU A 102 -6.42 -0.51 3.27
CA LEU A 102 -5.40 -1.49 2.90
C LEU A 102 -4.13 -0.82 2.39
N ILE A 103 -4.24 0.10 1.43
CA ILE A 103 -3.09 0.85 0.92
C ILE A 103 -2.33 1.55 2.05
N LYS A 104 -3.05 2.23 2.96
CA LYS A 104 -2.42 2.90 4.11
C LYS A 104 -1.66 1.92 5.01
N LYS A 105 -2.22 0.74 5.28
CA LYS A 105 -1.57 -0.27 6.12
C LYS A 105 -0.34 -0.88 5.44
N PHE A 106 -0.40 -1.13 4.13
CA PHE A 106 0.76 -1.58 3.37
C PHE A 106 1.84 -0.49 3.27
N ASP A 107 1.47 0.78 3.09
CA ASP A 107 2.41 1.91 3.14
C ASP A 107 3.16 1.94 4.49
N ILE A 108 2.43 1.87 5.61
CA ILE A 108 3.01 1.78 6.95
C ILE A 108 3.94 0.58 7.09
N TYR A 109 3.48 -0.59 6.66
CA TYR A 109 4.26 -1.81 6.76
C TYR A 109 5.57 -1.69 5.97
N CYS A 110 5.54 -1.24 4.72
CA CYS A 110 6.74 -1.10 3.89
C CYS A 110 7.70 -0.03 4.39
N MET A 111 7.18 1.08 4.92
CA MET A 111 8.01 2.20 5.40
C MET A 111 8.62 1.92 6.77
N TYR A 112 7.89 1.24 7.66
CA TYR A 112 8.21 1.21 9.08
C TYR A 112 8.34 -0.20 9.67
N ARG A 113 8.40 -1.27 8.87
CA ARG A 113 8.47 -2.67 9.35
C ARG A 113 9.42 -2.88 10.52
N ASN A 114 10.62 -2.33 10.39
CA ASN A 114 11.70 -2.49 11.37
C ASN A 114 11.74 -1.35 12.41
N GLU A 115 10.92 -0.32 12.23
CA GLU A 115 10.88 0.83 13.11
C GLU A 115 9.96 0.56 14.30
N LYS A 116 10.63 0.27 15.40
CA LYS A 116 10.03 0.19 16.74
C LYS A 116 10.57 1.35 17.55
N ARG A 117 9.73 1.87 18.44
CA ARG A 117 10.17 2.90 19.39
C ARG A 117 11.33 2.42 20.26
N GLY A 118 11.25 1.20 20.80
CA GLY A 118 12.24 0.68 21.75
C GLY A 118 12.41 1.63 22.94
N CYS A 119 13.66 1.97 23.28
CA CYS A 119 13.97 2.92 24.36
C CYS A 119 14.08 4.39 23.89
N LYS A 120 13.69 4.71 22.63
CA LYS A 120 13.76 6.08 22.12
C LYS A 120 12.71 6.95 22.82
N ASP A 121 13.11 8.18 23.16
CA ASP A 121 12.17 9.26 23.48
C ASP A 121 11.12 9.40 22.35
N ILE A 122 9.87 9.65 22.71
CA ILE A 122 8.76 9.69 21.75
C ILE A 122 8.90 10.80 20.71
N ASN A 123 9.50 11.95 21.05
CA ASN A 123 9.73 13.02 20.08
C ASN A 123 10.80 12.60 19.09
N ARG A 124 11.87 11.96 19.56
CA ARG A 124 12.91 11.40 18.69
C ARG A 124 12.34 10.33 17.78
N TYR A 125 11.59 9.38 18.32
CA TYR A 125 10.94 8.34 17.54
C TYR A 125 10.00 8.91 16.48
N THR A 126 9.16 9.89 16.84
CA THR A 126 8.25 10.53 15.89
C THR A 126 9.02 11.30 14.81
N SER A 127 10.12 11.96 15.17
CA SER A 127 10.97 12.67 14.21
C SER A 127 11.62 11.70 13.21
N ASP A 128 12.10 10.54 13.68
CA ASP A 128 12.65 9.48 12.82
C ASP A 128 11.56 8.97 11.84
N LEU A 129 10.34 8.74 12.32
CA LEU A 129 9.23 8.30 11.46
C LEU A 129 8.87 9.36 10.40
N ILE A 130 8.80 10.64 10.78
CA ILE A 130 8.54 11.74 9.84
C ILE A 130 9.65 11.83 8.80
N PHE A 131 10.91 11.70 9.21
CA PHE A 131 12.05 11.72 8.31
C PHE A 131 11.97 10.59 7.27
N ILE A 132 11.63 9.37 7.70
CA ILE A 132 11.37 8.24 6.81
C ILE A 132 10.22 8.57 5.85
N ALA A 133 9.10 9.10 6.35
CA ALA A 133 7.97 9.46 5.51
C ALA A 133 8.30 10.45 4.39
N VAL A 134 9.08 11.47 4.73
CA VAL A 134 9.56 12.47 3.77
C VAL A 134 10.56 11.85 2.79
N THR A 135 11.47 10.99 3.27
CA THR A 135 12.46 10.32 2.41
C THR A 135 11.81 9.41 1.37
N TRP A 136 10.71 8.75 1.74
CA TRP A 136 9.89 7.95 0.84
C TRP A 136 8.91 8.77 0.00
N ASN A 137 8.94 10.10 0.09
CA ASN A 137 8.07 11.02 -0.64
C ASN A 137 6.57 10.71 -0.45
N HIS A 138 6.17 10.34 0.76
CA HIS A 138 4.76 10.08 1.08
C HIS A 138 3.94 11.38 0.96
N VAL A 139 2.75 11.31 0.38
CA VAL A 139 1.89 12.48 0.10
C VAL A 139 1.44 13.23 1.36
N ASP A 140 1.26 12.49 2.46
CA ASP A 140 0.89 13.02 3.77
C ASP A 140 1.80 12.40 4.85
N PRO A 141 3.01 12.94 5.05
CA PRO A 141 3.95 12.44 6.05
C PRO A 141 3.39 12.48 7.47
N THR A 142 2.66 13.54 7.82
CA THR A 142 2.10 13.70 9.16
C THR A 142 0.98 12.70 9.43
N GLY A 143 0.06 12.51 8.49
CA GLY A 143 -1.05 11.57 8.64
C GLY A 143 -0.62 10.11 8.68
N ILE A 144 0.39 9.71 7.90
CA ILE A 144 0.89 8.33 7.93
C ILE A 144 1.63 8.01 9.23
N VAL A 145 2.40 8.97 9.75
CA VAL A 145 3.07 8.83 11.05
C VAL A 145 2.07 8.79 12.19
N LYS A 146 1.02 9.62 12.12
CA LYS A 146 -0.09 9.58 13.06
C LYS A 146 -0.70 8.17 13.14
N GLU A 147 -1.04 7.56 12.00
CA GLU A 147 -1.60 6.20 11.97
C GLU A 147 -0.62 5.15 12.52
N LYS A 148 0.68 5.26 12.20
CA LYS A 148 1.71 4.37 12.76
C LYS A 148 1.76 4.46 14.29
N ILE A 149 1.71 5.65 14.85
CA ILE A 149 1.71 5.85 16.30
C ILE A 149 0.44 5.28 16.93
N ILE A 150 -0.72 5.47 16.31
CA ILE A 150 -1.98 4.86 16.78
C ILE A 150 -1.85 3.32 16.80
N GLN A 151 -1.28 2.71 15.75
CA GLN A 151 -1.00 1.28 15.71
C GLN A 151 -0.07 0.84 16.83
N ASP A 152 1.00 1.57 17.10
CA ASP A 152 1.94 1.23 18.17
C ASP A 152 1.28 1.30 19.55
N ILE A 153 0.54 2.38 19.85
CA ILE A 153 -0.22 2.51 21.10
C ILE A 153 -1.24 1.38 21.24
N SER A 154 -1.96 1.05 20.16
CA SER A 154 -3.02 0.04 20.20
C SER A 154 -2.51 -1.39 20.37
N THR A 155 -1.26 -1.66 19.99
CA THR A 155 -0.64 -2.99 20.05
C THR A 155 0.33 -3.13 21.22
N GLN A 156 0.74 -2.02 21.83
CA GLN A 156 1.54 -2.02 23.05
C GLN A 156 0.75 -2.53 24.25
N ARG A 157 1.41 -3.33 25.09
CA ARG A 157 0.90 -3.71 26.40
C ARG A 157 1.31 -2.67 27.43
N PHE A 158 0.41 -1.75 27.76
CA PHE A 158 0.58 -0.84 28.89
C PHE A 158 0.39 -1.59 30.22
N THR A 159 1.00 -1.08 31.29
CA THR A 159 0.93 -1.64 32.64
C THR A 159 0.62 -0.53 33.66
N GLY A 160 0.27 -0.91 34.89
CA GLY A 160 0.05 0.05 35.99
C GLY A 160 -1.07 1.06 35.70
N ASN A 161 -0.86 2.32 36.10
CA ASN A 161 -1.86 3.38 35.90
C ASN A 161 -2.06 3.74 34.42
N ALA A 162 -1.06 3.47 33.57
CA ALA A 162 -1.19 3.65 32.12
C ALA A 162 -2.19 2.67 31.51
N ALA A 163 -2.21 1.41 32.00
CA ALA A 163 -3.22 0.43 31.57
C ALA A 163 -4.62 0.92 31.93
N LEU A 164 -4.84 1.42 33.15
CA LEU A 164 -6.13 1.98 33.57
C LEU A 164 -6.57 3.18 32.71
N LEU A 165 -5.63 4.05 32.33
CA LEU A 165 -5.92 5.19 31.44
C LEU A 165 -6.37 4.71 30.05
N ILE A 166 -5.71 3.70 29.49
CA ILE A 166 -6.06 3.11 28.19
C ILE A 166 -7.43 2.41 28.28
N GLU A 167 -7.62 1.58 29.30
CA GLU A 167 -8.87 0.85 29.57
C GLU A 167 -10.05 1.78 29.80
N SER A 168 -9.84 2.95 30.42
CA SER A 168 -10.89 3.96 30.62
C SER A 168 -11.51 4.45 29.31
N LYS A 169 -10.80 4.34 28.18
CA LYS A 169 -11.33 4.65 26.85
C LYS A 169 -12.10 3.49 26.24
N GLY A 170 -11.81 2.25 26.66
CA GLY A 170 -12.45 1.03 26.18
C GLY A 170 -12.48 0.94 24.64
N GLU A 171 -13.63 0.57 24.09
CA GLU A 171 -13.85 0.45 22.65
C GLU A 171 -13.68 1.77 21.88
N LYS A 172 -13.70 2.92 22.57
CA LYS A 172 -13.57 4.25 21.96
C LYS A 172 -12.12 4.71 21.83
N LEU A 173 -11.13 3.93 22.29
CA LEU A 173 -9.72 4.32 22.25
C LEU A 173 -9.28 4.73 20.84
N ILE A 174 -9.58 3.91 19.84
CA ILE A 174 -9.17 4.17 18.45
C ILE A 174 -9.82 5.44 17.92
N SER A 175 -11.14 5.57 18.04
CA SER A 175 -11.86 6.77 17.58
C SER A 175 -11.37 8.02 18.30
N TYR A 176 -11.05 7.91 19.58
CA TYR A 176 -10.45 8.99 20.36
C TYR A 176 -9.07 9.38 19.82
N LEU A 177 -8.16 8.43 19.63
CA LEU A 177 -6.83 8.71 19.08
C LEU A 177 -6.91 9.28 17.65
N GLN A 178 -7.84 8.79 16.84
CA GLN A 178 -8.05 9.29 15.47
C GLN A 178 -8.56 10.74 15.43
N SER A 179 -9.26 11.22 16.45
CA SER A 179 -9.73 12.62 16.50
C SER A 179 -8.64 13.61 16.91
N LEU A 180 -7.57 13.15 17.57
CA LEU A 180 -6.45 13.96 18.01
C LEU A 180 -5.50 14.35 16.86
N SER A 181 -4.82 15.48 16.96
CA SER A 181 -3.66 15.79 16.14
C SER A 181 -2.46 14.91 16.49
N LEU A 182 -1.43 14.90 15.63
CA LEU A 182 -0.18 14.17 15.91
C LEU A 182 0.45 14.61 17.24
N ASN A 183 0.51 15.92 17.50
CA ASN A 183 1.07 16.47 18.73
C ASN A 183 0.27 16.04 19.98
N GLU A 184 -1.05 16.03 19.89
CA GLU A 184 -1.91 15.57 21.00
C GLU A 184 -1.73 14.08 21.28
N ILE A 185 -1.54 13.24 20.26
CA ILE A 185 -1.24 11.81 20.46
C ILE A 185 0.14 11.61 21.09
N ILE A 186 1.14 12.38 20.68
CA ILE A 186 2.47 12.34 21.31
C ILE A 186 2.36 12.69 22.79
N LEU A 187 1.61 13.74 23.14
CA LEU A 187 1.38 14.12 24.53
C LEU A 187 0.61 13.05 25.30
N TYR A 188 -0.39 12.43 24.69
CA TYR A 188 -1.13 11.32 25.27
C TYR A 188 -0.22 10.13 25.58
N TRP A 189 0.69 9.77 24.66
CA TRP A 189 1.63 8.69 24.88
C TRP A 189 2.64 9.01 25.99
N LYS A 190 3.16 10.25 26.05
CA LYS A 190 4.01 10.70 27.17
C LYS A 190 3.31 10.54 28.51
N LEU A 191 2.05 10.96 28.60
CA LEU A 191 1.26 10.81 29.82
C LEU A 191 1.14 9.33 30.22
N CYS A 192 0.92 8.43 29.26
CA CYS A 192 0.92 6.99 29.55
C CYS A 192 2.27 6.52 30.10
N GLU A 193 3.40 7.06 29.64
CA GLU A 193 4.74 6.67 30.13
C GLU A 193 5.02 7.18 31.54
N ASP A 194 4.63 8.41 31.83
CA ASP A 194 4.77 9.01 33.17
C ASP A 194 3.94 8.24 34.21
N LEU A 195 2.91 7.50 33.77
CA LEU A 195 2.07 6.64 34.61
C LEU A 195 2.59 5.20 34.74
N ILE A 196 3.65 4.84 34.01
CA ILE A 196 4.40 3.58 34.18
C ILE A 196 5.57 3.76 35.15
N ALA A 197 6.16 4.96 35.17
CA ALA A 197 7.30 5.34 36.02
C ALA A 197 6.93 5.36 37.52
#